data_AF-A0A0B2SCP5-F1
#
_entry.id   AF-A0A0B2SCP5-F1
#
_cell.length_a   1.000
_cell.length_b   1.000
_cell.length_c   1.000
_cell.angle_alpha   90.00
_cell.angle_beta   90.00
_cell.angle_gamma   90.00
#
_symmetry.space_group_name_H-M   'P 1'
#
loop_
_entity.id
_entity.type
_entity.pdbx_description
1 polymer ?
#
loop_
_entity_poly.entity_id
_entity_poly.type
_entity_poly.pdbx_seq_one_letter_code
_entity_poly.pdbx_strand_id
1 'polypeptide(L)' 'WKELKPDFLRFIAEFYVNATFPKGSNSSFIALIPKLKDPQSISDFRPISLIGCVYKVIAKLLANRLRKVM' A
#
# COMPACT_ATOMS: atom_id res chain seq x y z
N TRP A 1 -13.64 -1.60 14.61
CA TRP A 1 -13.16 -0.20 14.69
C TRP A 1 -12.74 0.20 16.10
N LYS A 2 -13.52 -0.11 17.15
CA LYS A 2 -13.17 0.18 18.55
C LYS A 2 -11.74 -0.26 18.91
N GLU A 3 -11.37 -1.50 18.55
CA GLU A 3 -10.02 -2.03 18.80
C GLU A 3 -8.94 -1.49 17.84
N LEU A 4 -9.24 -1.38 16.54
CA LEU A 4 -8.22 -1.05 15.51
C LEU A 4 -7.91 0.44 15.42
N LYS A 5 -8.88 1.30 15.76
CA LYS A 5 -8.76 2.76 15.67
C LYS A 5 -7.52 3.33 16.36
N PRO A 6 -7.22 2.99 17.63
CA PRO A 6 -6.05 3.55 18.32
C PRO A 6 -4.74 3.26 17.57
N ASP A 7 -4.52 2.02 17.13
CA ASP A 7 -3.31 1.65 16.40
C ASP A 7 -3.23 2.32 15.02
N PHE A 8 -4.36 2.40 14.33
CA PHE A 8 -4.42 3.05 13.02
C PHE A 8 -4.08 4.55 13.09
N LEU A 9 -4.65 5.25 14.09
CA LEU A 9 -4.37 6.67 14.32
C LEU A 9 -2.93 6.89 14.76
N ARG A 10 -2.41 6.02 15.64
CA ARG A 10 -1.00 6.07 16.08
C ARG A 10 -0.05 5.94 14.89
N PHE A 11 -0.30 4.99 13.98
CA PHE A 11 0.50 4.84 12.77
C PHE A 11 0.52 6.09 11.90
N ILE A 12 -0.65 6.71 11.67
CA ILE A 12 -0.74 7.95 10.88
C ILE A 12 0.00 9.09 11.57
N ALA A 13 -0.13 9.22 12.89
CA ALA A 13 0.56 10.25 13.67
C ALA A 13 2.08 10.06 13.63
N GLU A 14 2.57 8.84 13.80
CA GLU A 14 3.99 8.51 13.68
C GLU A 14 4.54 8.85 12.28
N PHE A 15 3.81 8.51 11.21
CA PHE A 15 4.19 8.89 9.85
C PHE A 15 4.19 10.41 9.66
N TYR A 16 3.20 11.11 10.20
CA TYR A 16 3.09 12.57 10.08
C TYR A 16 4.27 13.30 10.72
N VAL A 17 4.70 12.84 11.89
CA VAL A 17 5.81 13.45 12.64
C VAL A 17 7.17 13.08 12.03
N ASN A 18 7.37 11.81 11.69
CA ASN A 18 8.70 11.31 11.32
C ASN A 18 8.92 11.17 9.80
N ALA A 19 7.87 11.35 8.98
CA ALA A 19 7.88 11.12 7.54
C ALA A 19 8.45 9.75 7.11
N THR A 20 8.37 8.76 8.01
CA THR A 20 8.94 7.42 7.82
C THR A 20 7.91 6.35 8.12
N PHE A 21 8.08 5.22 7.46
CA PHE A 21 7.26 4.04 7.67
C PHE A 21 7.92 3.12 8.70
N PRO A 22 7.19 2.61 9.71
CA PRO A 22 7.68 1.56 10.59
C PRO A 22 8.22 0.38 9.77
N LYS A 23 9.30 -0.25 10.26
CA LYS A 23 9.96 -1.35 9.55
C LYS A 23 8.96 -2.46 9.19
N GLY A 24 8.96 -2.87 7.92
CA GLY A 24 8.09 -3.92 7.41
C GLY A 24 6.68 -3.45 7.00
N SER A 25 6.27 -2.22 7.31
CA SER A 25 4.94 -1.72 6.92
C SER A 25 4.78 -1.44 5.42
N ASN A 26 5.89 -1.37 4.67
CA ASN A 26 5.93 -1.33 3.21
C ASN A 26 6.23 -2.70 2.57
N SER A 27 6.26 -3.78 3.37
CA SER A 27 6.39 -5.13 2.83
C SER A 27 5.16 -5.48 1.98
N SER A 28 5.39 -6.22 0.90
CA SER A 28 4.32 -6.65 0.00
C SER A 28 4.62 -8.03 -0.58
N PHE A 29 3.57 -8.78 -0.86
CA PHE A 29 3.67 -10.00 -1.67
C PHE A 29 3.35 -9.66 -3.12
N ILE A 30 4.01 -10.33 -4.06
CA ILE A 30 3.68 -10.24 -5.49
C ILE A 30 2.76 -11.41 -5.82
N ALA A 31 1.55 -11.11 -6.25
CA ALA A 31 0.63 -12.08 -6.84
C ALA A 31 0.70 -11.98 -8.36
N LEU A 32 0.87 -13.11 -9.04
CA LEU A 32 0.86 -13.18 -10.50
C LEU A 32 -0.54 -13.58 -10.97
N ILE A 33 -1.24 -12.66 -11.62
CA ILE A 33 -2.58 -12.91 -12.17
C ILE A 33 -2.45 -13.29 -13.65
N PRO A 34 -2.92 -14.48 -14.09
CA PRO A 34 -2.93 -14.84 -15.50
C PRO A 34 -3.75 -13.85 -16.34
N LYS A 35 -3.23 -13.43 -17.50
CA LYS A 35 -3.98 -12.63 -18.49
C LYS A 35 -4.79 -13.49 -19.46
N LEU A 36 -4.38 -14.75 -19.63
CA LEU A 36 -5.00 -15.73 -20.53
C LEU A 36 -5.13 -17.09 -19.82
N LYS A 37 -5.89 -18.00 -20.42
CA LYS A 37 -6.28 -19.29 -19.83
C LYS A 37 -5.10 -20.21 -19.53
N ASP A 38 -4.13 -20.27 -20.45
CA ASP A 38 -2.98 -21.19 -20.38
C ASP A 38 -1.67 -20.41 -20.55
N PRO A 39 -1.23 -19.65 -19.53
CA PRO A 39 -0.04 -18.82 -19.61
C PRO A 39 1.23 -19.67 -19.76
N GLN A 40 2.10 -19.30 -20.71
CA GLN A 40 3.33 -20.04 -21.04
C GLN A 40 4.61 -19.26 -20.70
N SER A 41 4.51 -17.94 -20.61
CA SER A 41 5.61 -17.04 -20.29
C SER A 41 5.28 -16.13 -19.11
N ILE A 42 6.30 -15.63 -18.42
CA ILE A 42 6.13 -14.65 -17.33
C ILE A 42 5.41 -13.37 -17.81
N SER A 43 5.56 -13.00 -19.09
CA SER A 43 4.87 -11.88 -19.71
C SER A 43 3.34 -12.05 -19.78
N ASP A 44 2.86 -13.29 -19.69
CA ASP A 44 1.43 -13.63 -19.70
C ASP A 44 0.77 -13.36 -18.35
N PHE A 45 1.55 -13.02 -17.33
CA PHE A 45 1.05 -12.63 -16.02
C PHE A 45 1.05 -11.11 -15.86
N ARG A 46 0.07 -10.62 -15.10
CA ARG A 46 0.05 -9.27 -14.55
C ARG A 46 0.47 -9.36 -13.08
N PRO A 47 1.63 -8.82 -12.68
CA PRO A 47 1.98 -8.76 -11.27
C PRO A 47 1.11 -7.73 -10.55
N ILE A 48 0.62 -8.07 -9.36
CA ILE A 48 -0.04 -7.15 -8.43
C ILE A 48 0.67 -7.22 -7.08
N SER A 49 1.01 -6.06 -6.53
CA SER A 49 1.54 -5.94 -5.17
C SER A 49 0.42 -5.97 -4.14
N LEU A 50 0.40 -7.02 -3.33
CA LEU A 50 -0.44 -7.14 -2.14
C LEU A 50 0.26 -6.43 -0.96
N ILE A 51 0.15 -5.11 -0.94
CA ILE A 51 0.67 -4.25 0.13
C ILE A 51 -0.43 -3.94 1.17
N GLY A 52 -0.01 -3.77 2.42
CA GLY A 52 -0.91 -3.49 3.55
C GLY A 52 -1.78 -2.25 3.36
N CYS A 53 -3.01 -2.29 3.89
CA CYS A 53 -4.00 -1.22 3.72
C CYS A 53 -3.56 0.11 4.36
N VAL A 54 -2.81 0.07 5.47
CA VAL A 54 -2.33 1.27 6.16
C VAL A 54 -1.38 2.08 5.27
N TYR A 55 -0.47 1.40 4.56
CA TYR A 55 0.38 2.03 3.55
C TYR A 55 -0.45 2.72 2.46
N LYS A 56 -1.48 2.04 1.94
CA LYS A 56 -2.35 2.59 0.89
C LYS A 56 -3.08 3.86 1.34
N VAL A 57 -3.47 3.95 2.61
CA VAL A 57 -4.12 5.15 3.16
C VAL A 57 -3.17 6.34 3.19
N ILE A 58 -1.93 6.15 3.65
CA ILE A 58 -0.91 7.21 3.62
C ILE A 58 -0.60 7.63 2.17
N ALA A 59 -0.41 6.66 1.27
CA ALA A 59 -0.16 6.94 -0.15
C ALA A 59 -1.29 7.79 -0.76
N LYS A 60 -2.56 7.46 -0.44
CA LYS A 60 -3.71 8.24 -0.91
C LYS A 60 -3.75 9.64 -0.31
N LEU A 61 -3.41 9.79 0.97
CA LEU A 61 -3.32 11.10 1.63
C LEU A 61 -2.28 11.98 0.94
N LEU A 62 -1.08 11.45 0.66
CA LEU A 62 -0.02 12.16 -0.04
C LEU A 62 -0.44 12.52 -1.48
N ALA A 63 -1.04 11.59 -2.23
CA ALA A 63 -1.55 11.86 -3.57
C ALA A 63 -2.59 13.00 -3.57
N ASN A 64 -3.49 13.02 -2.59
CA ASN A 64 -4.47 14.10 -2.44
C ASN A 64 -3.82 15.46 -2.11
N ARG A 65 -2.69 15.48 -1.40
CA ARG A 65 -1.91 16.70 -1.13
C ARG A 65 -1.20 17.17 -2.40
N LEU A 66 -0.56 16.28 -3.13
CA LEU A 66 0.12 16.58 -4.39
C LEU A 66 -0.85 17.17 -5.42
N ARG A 67 -2.06 16.61 -5.54
CA ARG A 67 -3.11 17.13 -6.44
C ARG A 67 -3.51 18.59 -6.18
N LYS A 68 -3.18 19.17 -5.02
CA LYS A 68 -3.50 20.59 -4.76
C LYS A 68 -2.48 21.56 -5.35
N VAL A 69 -1.30 21.07 -5.69
CA VAL A 69 -0.16 21.88 -6.15
C VAL A 69 0.30 21.50 -7.55
N MET A 70 -0.36 20.50 -8.15
CA MET A 70 -0.21 20.06 -9.53
C MET A 70 -1.52 20.34 -10.26
#